data_AF-A0A7Y7PMT1-F1
#
_entry.id   AF-A0A7Y7PMT1-F1
#
_cell.length_a   1.000
_cell.length_b   1.000
_cell.length_c   1.000
_cell.angle_alpha   90.00
_cell.angle_beta   90.00
_cell.angle_gamma   90.00
#
_symmetry.space_group_name_H-M   'P 1'
#
loop_
_entity.id
_entity.type
_entity.pdbx_description
1 polymer ?
#
loop_
_entity_poly.entity_id
_entity_poly.type
_entity_poly.pdbx_seq_one_letter_code
_entity_poly.pdbx_strand_id
1 'polypeptide(L)' 'MGLFDAPEPVGVEIKGHALRCVICGHNRFHRHKIKLERAGLFTSDWSDPMAVSYECANCAYLHWFMPQ' A
#
# COMPACT_ATOMS: atom_id res chain seq x y z
N MET A 1 17.75 -8.23 -13.92
CA MET A 1 17.05 -8.20 -12.63
C MET A 1 18.11 -8.05 -11.54
N GLY A 2 18.51 -6.81 -11.30
CA GLY A 2 19.49 -6.46 -10.27
C GLY A 2 18.87 -6.43 -8.88
N LEU A 3 19.70 -6.55 -7.85
CA LEU A 3 19.32 -6.49 -6.43
C LEU A 3 18.56 -5.22 -6.00
N PHE A 4 18.46 -4.22 -6.88
CA PHE A 4 17.85 -2.91 -6.61
C PHE A 4 16.70 -2.56 -7.56
N ASP A 5 16.27 -3.48 -8.43
CA ASP A 5 15.16 -3.21 -9.34
C ASP A 5 13.86 -3.13 -8.52
N ALA A 6 13.22 -1.96 -8.52
CA ALA A 6 11.90 -1.81 -7.93
C ALA A 6 10.89 -2.65 -8.74
N PRO A 7 9.94 -3.34 -8.08
CA PRO A 7 8.94 -4.11 -8.79
C PRO A 7 8.09 -3.22 -9.70
N GLU A 8 7.87 -3.67 -10.94
CA GLU A 8 7.02 -3.01 -11.92
C GLU A 8 5.61 -2.74 -11.36
N PRO A 9 5.01 -1.57 -11.65
CA PRO A 9 3.70 -1.22 -11.11
C PRO A 9 2.58 -2.02 -11.78
N VAL A 10 1.65 -2.50 -10.95
CA VAL A 10 0.59 -3.44 -11.34
C VAL A 10 -0.80 -2.82 -11.25
N GLY A 11 -1.74 -3.35 -12.02
CA GLY A 11 -3.17 -3.08 -11.83
C GLY A 11 -3.66 -3.75 -10.55
N VAL A 12 -4.59 -3.11 -9.86
CA VAL A 12 -5.11 -3.56 -8.55
C VAL A 12 -6.63 -3.58 -8.59
N GLU A 13 -7.22 -4.61 -8.00
CA GLU A 13 -8.66 -4.73 -7.79
C GLU A 13 -8.96 -4.84 -6.29
N ILE A 14 -9.96 -4.10 -5.81
CA ILE A 14 -10.41 -4.10 -4.43
C ILE A 14 -11.91 -4.41 -4.41
N LYS A 15 -12.31 -5.52 -3.78
CA LYS A 15 -13.71 -5.99 -3.70
C LYS A 15 -14.42 -6.02 -5.07
N GLY A 16 -13.76 -6.48 -6.14
CA GLY A 16 -14.36 -6.52 -7.49
C GLY A 16 -14.23 -5.22 -8.29
N HIS A 17 -13.62 -4.18 -7.74
CA HIS A 17 -13.49 -2.87 -8.39
C HIS A 17 -12.03 -2.56 -8.74
N ALA A 18 -11.77 -2.25 -10.01
CA ALA A 18 -10.46 -1.80 -10.45
C ALA A 18 -10.11 -0.47 -9.77
N LEU A 19 -8.98 -0.43 -9.07
CA LEU A 19 -8.48 0.75 -8.40
C LEU A 19 -8.02 1.77 -9.45
N ARG A 20 -8.50 3.01 -9.31
CA ARG A 20 -7.96 4.19 -10.01
C ARG A 20 -7.51 5.21 -8.99
N CYS A 21 -6.44 5.93 -9.32
CA CYS A 21 -5.94 6.98 -8.47
C CYS A 21 -7.01 8.07 -8.31
N VAL A 22 -7.39 8.39 -7.07
CA VAL A 22 -8.41 9.42 -6.81
C VAL A 22 -7.91 10.82 -7.15
N ILE A 23 -6.59 10.99 -7.31
CA ILE A 23 -5.96 12.27 -7.64
C ILE A 23 -5.79 12.45 -9.15
N CYS A 24 -5.25 11.43 -9.87
CA CYS A 24 -4.91 11.57 -11.29
C CYS A 24 -5.56 10.55 -12.23
N GLY A 25 -6.38 9.62 -11.72
CA GLY A 25 -7.07 8.61 -12.53
C GLY A 25 -6.21 7.44 -13.04
N HIS A 26 -4.89 7.46 -12.82
CA HIS A 26 -3.97 6.40 -13.23
C HIS A 26 -4.28 5.04 -12.55
N ASN A 27 -3.92 3.93 -13.19
CA ASN A 27 -4.38 2.58 -12.82
C ASN A 27 -3.26 1.57 -12.50
N ARG A 28 -2.00 2.02 -12.36
CA ARG A 28 -0.88 1.15 -11.95
C ARG A 28 -0.28 1.64 -10.64
N PHE A 29 0.09 0.69 -9.79
CA PHE A 29 0.50 0.97 -8.41
C PHE A 29 1.66 0.10 -7.93
N HIS A 30 2.48 0.66 -7.05
CA HIS A 30 3.41 -0.09 -6.22
C HIS A 30 2.72 -0.47 -4.91
N ARG A 31 2.85 -1.73 -4.49
CA ARG A 31 2.24 -2.24 -3.26
C ARG A 31 3.22 -2.19 -2.11
N HIS A 32 2.78 -1.63 -0.99
CA HIS A 32 3.52 -1.60 0.26
C HIS A 32 2.72 -2.28 1.37
N LYS A 33 3.44 -2.89 2.31
CA LYS A 33 2.89 -3.35 3.59
C LYS A 33 3.45 -2.44 4.67
N ILE A 34 2.58 -1.83 5.45
CA ILE A 34 2.95 -0.87 6.47
C ILE A 34 2.60 -1.47 7.83
N LYS A 35 3.58 -1.53 8.73
CA LYS A 35 3.34 -1.87 10.13
C LYS A 35 2.71 -0.68 10.83
N LEU A 36 1.53 -0.87 11.41
CA LEU A 36 0.87 0.18 12.19
C LEU A 36 1.36 0.09 13.62
N GLU A 37 2.27 0.98 14.00
CA GLU A 37 2.68 1.09 15.40
C GLU A 37 1.64 1.88 16.18
N ARG A 38 1.09 1.29 17.25
CA ARG A 38 0.32 2.05 18.23
C ARG A 38 1.32 2.79 19.10
N ALA A 39 1.29 4.12 19.09
CA ALA A 39 2.12 4.92 19.99
C ALA A 39 1.69 4.69 21.45
N GLY A 40 2.38 3.77 22.13
CA GLY A 40 2.17 3.42 23.54
C GLY A 40 3.40 2.72 24.08
N LEU A 41 3.99 3.29 25.15
CA LEU A 41 5.36 3.01 25.62
C LEU A 41 5.71 1.56 25.97
N PHE A 42 4.81 0.57 25.91
CA PHE A 42 5.10 -0.82 26.28
C PHE A 42 4.21 -1.88 25.60
N THR A 43 3.77 -1.69 24.36
CA THR A 43 3.11 -2.81 23.65
C THR A 43 4.14 -3.64 22.91
N SER A 44 4.71 -4.63 23.61
CA SER A 44 5.44 -5.74 22.99
C SER A 44 4.46 -6.65 22.24
N ASP A 45 3.88 -6.14 21.16
CA ASP A 45 2.94 -6.91 20.35
C ASP A 45 3.59 -7.26 19.02
N TRP A 46 4.06 -8.51 18.95
CA TRP A 46 4.32 -9.24 17.70
C TRP A 46 3.07 -9.36 16.78
N SER A 47 1.93 -8.79 17.20
CA SER A 47 0.64 -8.82 16.52
C SER A 47 0.15 -7.43 16.07
N ASP A 48 1.04 -6.44 15.92
CA ASP A 48 0.64 -5.15 15.36
C ASP A 48 -0.04 -5.33 13.99
N PRO A 49 -1.19 -4.67 13.75
CA PRO A 49 -1.90 -4.81 12.49
C PRO A 49 -1.07 -4.28 11.32
N MET A 50 -1.04 -5.04 10.22
CA MET A 50 -0.39 -4.63 8.98
C MET A 50 -1.43 -3.98 8.06
N ALA A 51 -1.22 -2.72 7.71
CA ALA A 51 -1.96 -2.07 6.64
C ALA A 51 -1.35 -2.41 5.27
N VAL A 52 -2.18 -2.34 4.23
CA VAL A 52 -1.73 -2.39 2.85
C VAL A 52 -1.93 -1.01 2.23
N SER A 53 -0.92 -0.52 1.53
CA SER A 53 -1.06 0.68 0.71
C SER A 53 -0.66 0.45 -0.74
N TYR A 54 -1.29 1.22 -1.61
CA TYR A 54 -1.01 1.23 -3.04
C TYR A 54 -0.61 2.64 -3.45
N GLU A 55 0.65 2.81 -3.83
CA GLU A 55 1.23 4.06 -4.30
C GLU A 55 1.02 4.20 -5.80
N CYS A 56 0.45 5.32 -6.24
CA CYS A 56 0.26 5.58 -7.66
C CYS A 56 1.60 5.77 -8.37
N ALA A 57 1.85 4.98 -9.42
CA ALA A 57 3.08 5.06 -10.21
C ALA A 57 3.22 6.36 -11.03
N ASN A 58 2.19 7.21 -11.08
CA ASN A 58 2.18 8.46 -11.83
C ASN A 58 2.33 9.71 -10.93
N CYS A 59 1.66 9.76 -9.78
CA CYS A 59 1.63 10.95 -8.92
C CYS A 59 2.03 10.69 -7.46
N ALA A 60 2.50 9.48 -7.14
CA ALA A 60 2.92 9.05 -5.80
C ALA A 60 1.84 9.14 -4.70
N TYR A 61 0.56 9.35 -5.04
CA TYR A 61 -0.52 9.33 -4.06
C TYR A 61 -0.72 7.93 -3.50
N LEU A 62 -0.81 7.82 -2.17
CA LEU A 62 -1.00 6.57 -1.44
C LEU A 62 -2.48 6.33 -1.12
N HIS A 63 -3.00 5.22 -1.64
CA HIS A 63 -4.28 4.67 -1.17
C HIS A 63 -4.03 3.74 0.01
N TRP A 64 -4.67 4.00 1.15
CA TRP A 64 -4.51 3.21 2.38
C TRP A 64 -5.71 2.32 2.63
N PHE A 65 -5.43 1.07 3.00
CA PHE A 65 -6.43 0.08 3.37
C PHE A 65 -6.05 -0.55 4.70
N MET A 66 -6.89 -0.33 5.71
CA MET A 66 -6.79 -1.02 6.99
C MET A 66 -7.20 -2.49 6.86
N PRO A 67 -6.60 -3.40 7.63
CA PRO A 67 -7.12 -4.75 7.76
C PRO A 67 -8.58 -4.72 8.26
N GLN A 68 -9.44 -5.57 7.68
CA GLN A 68 -10.85 -5.77 8.07
C GLN A 68 -11.02 -7.08 8.82
#